data_AF-A0A1D3RN04-F1
#
_entry.id   AF-A0A1D3RN04-F1
#
_cell.length_a   1.000
_cell.length_b   1.000
_cell.length_c   1.000
_cell.angle_alpha   90.00
_cell.angle_beta   90.00
_cell.angle_gamma   90.00
#
_symmetry.space_group_name_H-M   'P 1'
#
loop_
_entity.id
_entity.type
_entity.pdbx_description
1 polymer ?
#
loop_
_entity_poly.entity_id
_entity_poly.type
_entity_poly.pdbx_seq_one_letter_code
_entity_poly.pdbx_strand_id
1 'polypeptide(L)'
;MNSTQKLMGAVAAVFIIGFLMVGSNKDQSNESKEAAAMIRAVAAMQTMATSKCPTAIKNATGDTVYFATSTDTDKQTYVTMTWDASKTDDKYSFKKAECTLHLTLGGISKLVIDDKTIIEKKVRY
;
A
#
# COMPACT_ATOMS: atom_id res chain seq x y z
N MET A 1 56.89 5.56 21.41
CA MET A 1 55.49 6.02 21.60
C MET A 1 54.91 5.32 22.82
N ASN A 2 54.60 6.09 23.86
CA ASN A 2 54.04 5.60 25.12
C ASN A 2 52.60 5.09 24.88
N SER A 3 52.18 4.03 25.57
CA SER A 3 50.90 3.32 25.34
C SER A 3 49.69 4.26 25.32
N THR A 4 49.73 5.35 26.08
CA THR A 4 48.72 6.41 26.11
C THR A 4 48.53 7.14 24.77
N GLN A 5 49.61 7.38 24.02
CA GLN A 5 49.53 8.02 22.69
C GLN A 5 48.92 7.08 21.64
N LYS A 6 49.19 5.77 21.75
CA LYS A 6 48.54 4.75 20.89
C LYS A 6 47.04 4.66 21.16
N LEU A 7 46.63 4.73 22.43
CA LEU A 7 45.21 4.67 22.82
C LEU A 7 44.45 5.92 22.34
N MET A 8 45.00 7.12 22.53
CA MET A 8 44.40 8.36 22.03
C MET A 8 44.29 8.39 20.50
N GLY A 9 45.30 7.90 19.78
CA GLY A 9 45.27 7.81 18.31
C GLY A 9 44.18 6.86 17.80
N ALA A 10 44.01 5.71 18.46
CA ALA A 10 42.99 4.73 18.09
C ALA A 10 41.57 5.28 18.31
N VAL A 11 41.33 5.98 19.43
CA VAL A 11 40.01 6.58 19.72
C VAL A 11 39.68 7.68 18.70
N ALA A 12 40.62 8.55 18.37
CA ALA A 12 40.41 9.59 17.36
C ALA A 12 40.12 9.01 15.96
N ALA A 13 40.79 7.92 15.58
CA ALA A 13 40.55 7.25 14.31
C ALA A 13 39.13 6.66 14.20
N VAL A 14 38.63 6.04 15.28
CA VAL A 14 37.25 5.50 15.31
C VAL A 14 36.22 6.62 15.17
N PHE A 15 36.43 7.76 15.82
CA PHE A 15 35.55 8.91 15.66
C PHE A 15 35.55 9.47 14.24
N ILE A 16 36.72 9.63 13.62
CA ILE A 16 36.82 10.12 12.23
C ILE A 16 36.10 9.17 11.26
N ILE A 17 36.31 7.86 11.40
CA ILE A 17 35.65 6.86 10.56
C ILE A 17 34.13 6.87 10.78
N GLY A 18 33.69 7.02 12.04
CA GLY A 18 32.27 7.16 12.38
C GLY A 18 31.63 8.39 11.75
N PHE A 19 32.29 9.56 11.82
CA PHE A 19 31.80 10.80 11.21
C PHE A 19 31.79 10.74 9.68
N LEU A 20 32.77 10.09 9.05
CA LEU A 20 32.79 9.87 7.60
C LEU A 20 31.64 8.97 7.14
N MET A 21 31.37 7.86 7.86
CA MET A 21 30.24 6.98 7.54
C MET A 21 28.88 7.67 7.72
N VAL A 22 28.71 8.51 8.75
CA VAL A 22 27.46 9.27 8.94
C VAL A 22 27.32 10.39 7.90
N GLY A 23 28.43 11.01 7.49
CA GLY A 23 28.47 12.04 6.45
C GLY A 23 28.11 11.52 5.06
N SER A 24 28.55 10.30 4.71
CA SER A 24 28.25 9.67 3.42
C SER A 24 26.84 9.06 3.34
N ASN A 25 26.16 8.83 4.47
CA ASN A 25 24.79 8.30 4.51
C ASN A 25 23.69 9.37 4.37
N LYS A 26 24.06 10.65 4.19
CA LYS A 26 23.10 11.77 4.12
C LYS A 26 22.40 11.91 2.77
N ASP A 27 22.92 11.26 1.74
CA ASP A 27 22.30 11.22 0.41
C ASP A 27 21.60 9.87 0.20
N GLN A 28 20.49 9.66 0.92
CA GLN A 28 19.44 8.84 0.32
C GLN A 28 19.05 9.52 -0.99
N SER A 29 19.49 8.95 -2.12
CA SER A 29 19.22 9.47 -3.46
C SER A 29 17.74 9.80 -3.61
N ASN A 30 17.38 10.84 -4.37
CA ASN A 30 15.98 11.21 -4.59
C ASN A 30 15.14 10.00 -5.04
N GLU A 31 15.73 9.09 -5.82
CA GLU A 31 15.14 7.82 -6.24
C GLU A 31 14.71 6.93 -5.05
N SER A 32 15.52 6.85 -3.99
CA SER A 32 15.17 6.07 -2.80
C SER A 32 14.00 6.67 -2.01
N LYS A 33 13.91 8.01 -1.97
CA LYS A 33 12.79 8.73 -1.34
C LYS A 33 11.50 8.60 -2.15
N GLU A 34 11.61 8.67 -3.46
CA GLU A 34 10.49 8.54 -4.39
C GLU A 34 9.93 7.12 -4.38
N ALA A 35 10.80 6.10 -4.41
CA ALA A 35 10.41 4.71 -4.25
C ALA A 35 9.71 4.46 -2.90
N ALA A 36 10.25 5.00 -1.81
CA ALA A 36 9.61 4.89 -0.50
C ALA A 36 8.24 5.61 -0.44
N ALA A 37 8.08 6.73 -1.14
CA ALA A 37 6.81 7.45 -1.25
C ALA A 37 5.78 6.66 -2.06
N MET A 38 6.18 6.06 -3.19
CA MET A 38 5.31 5.21 -4.00
C MET A 38 4.81 3.99 -3.21
N ILE A 39 5.70 3.32 -2.47
CA ILE A 39 5.32 2.17 -1.63
C ILE A 39 4.27 2.58 -0.58
N ARG A 40 4.46 3.73 0.08
CA ARG A 40 3.48 4.23 1.05
C ARG A 40 2.14 4.58 0.40
N ALA A 41 2.15 5.17 -0.79
CA ALA A 41 0.92 5.49 -1.52
C ALA A 41 0.12 4.23 -1.88
N VAL A 42 0.80 3.18 -2.36
CA VAL A 42 0.17 1.88 -2.67
C VAL A 42 -0.43 1.25 -1.42
N ALA A 43 0.35 1.21 -0.32
CA ALA A 43 -0.12 0.66 0.95
C ALA A 43 -1.34 1.42 1.50
N ALA A 44 -1.35 2.75 1.37
CA ALA A 44 -2.49 3.58 1.76
C ALA A 44 -3.73 3.28 0.90
N MET A 45 -3.57 3.14 -0.42
CA MET A 45 -4.66 2.75 -1.33
C MET A 45 -5.25 1.39 -0.96
N GLN A 46 -4.40 0.38 -0.76
CA GLN A 46 -4.84 -0.96 -0.36
C GLN A 46 -5.55 -0.94 0.98
N THR A 47 -5.03 -0.21 1.96
CA THR A 47 -5.65 -0.09 3.28
C THR A 47 -7.04 0.55 3.17
N MET A 48 -7.19 1.60 2.36
CA MET A 48 -8.49 2.22 2.11
C MET A 48 -9.45 1.26 1.40
N ALA A 49 -8.97 0.50 0.40
CA ALA A 49 -9.80 -0.44 -0.34
C ALA A 49 -10.30 -1.57 0.56
N THR A 50 -9.43 -2.16 1.38
CA THR A 50 -9.77 -3.20 2.36
C THR A 50 -10.75 -2.70 3.43
N SER A 51 -10.80 -1.40 3.71
CA SER A 51 -11.80 -0.83 4.62
C SER A 51 -13.13 -0.51 3.92
N LYS A 52 -13.08 0.18 2.78
CA LYS A 52 -14.27 0.73 2.13
C LYS A 52 -15.02 -0.30 1.30
N CYS A 53 -14.32 -1.17 0.58
CA CYS A 53 -14.96 -2.13 -0.32
C CYS A 53 -15.82 -3.17 0.43
N PRO A 54 -15.36 -3.81 1.52
CA PRO A 54 -16.21 -4.71 2.29
C PRO A 54 -17.46 -4.03 2.86
N THR A 55 -17.30 -2.80 3.35
CA THR A 55 -18.43 -2.00 3.86
C THR A 55 -19.46 -1.72 2.76
N ALA A 56 -19.00 -1.38 1.55
CA ALA A 56 -19.89 -1.10 0.43
C ALA A 56 -20.61 -2.36 -0.08
N ILE A 57 -19.92 -3.50 -0.12
CA ILE A 57 -20.54 -4.80 -0.47
C ILE A 57 -21.59 -5.16 0.57
N LYS A 58 -21.27 -5.06 1.87
CA LYS A 58 -22.22 -5.30 2.96
C LYS A 58 -23.47 -4.42 2.86
N ASN A 59 -23.31 -3.15 2.52
CA ASN A 59 -24.45 -2.25 2.34
C ASN A 59 -25.31 -2.61 1.13
N ALA A 60 -24.73 -3.22 0.10
CA ALA A 60 -25.43 -3.60 -1.13
C ALA A 60 -26.08 -4.99 -1.04
N THR A 61 -25.47 -5.95 -0.35
CA THR A 61 -25.89 -7.36 -0.34
C THR A 61 -26.27 -7.88 1.04
N GLY A 62 -25.83 -7.23 2.11
CA GLY A 62 -25.93 -7.72 3.49
C GLY A 62 -24.75 -8.60 3.93
N ASP A 63 -23.91 -9.04 3.00
CA ASP A 63 -22.82 -9.97 3.29
C ASP A 63 -21.57 -9.26 3.84
N THR A 64 -20.89 -9.91 4.78
CA THR A 64 -19.57 -9.46 5.24
C THR A 64 -18.50 -10.24 4.51
N VAL A 65 -17.80 -9.57 3.60
CA VAL A 65 -16.64 -10.13 2.90
C VAL A 65 -15.35 -9.79 3.64
N TYR A 66 -14.37 -10.70 3.64
CA TYR A 66 -13.11 -10.51 4.37
C TYR A 66 -11.92 -10.34 3.41
N PHE A 67 -11.57 -11.40 2.69
CA PHE A 67 -10.39 -11.43 1.84
C PHE A 67 -10.79 -11.48 0.37
N ALA A 68 -10.23 -10.57 -0.43
CA ALA A 68 -10.45 -10.61 -1.86
C ALA A 68 -9.73 -11.82 -2.47
N THR A 69 -10.41 -12.50 -3.37
CA THR A 69 -9.88 -13.62 -4.17
C THR A 69 -8.81 -13.16 -5.16
N SER A 70 -8.86 -11.89 -5.59
CA SER A 70 -7.82 -11.27 -6.40
C SER A 70 -7.78 -9.76 -6.18
N THR A 71 -6.62 -9.16 -6.46
CA THR A 71 -6.41 -7.72 -6.43
C THR A 71 -5.65 -7.29 -7.67
N ASP A 72 -6.18 -6.31 -8.41
CA ASP A 72 -5.55 -5.68 -9.56
C ASP A 72 -5.21 -4.22 -9.25
N THR A 73 -4.05 -3.72 -9.65
CA THR A 73 -3.61 -2.35 -9.35
C THR A 73 -2.50 -1.92 -10.29
N ASP A 74 -2.54 -0.66 -10.72
CA ASP A 74 -1.43 -0.01 -11.43
C ASP A 74 -0.34 0.52 -10.48
N LYS A 75 -0.50 0.31 -9.18
CA LYS A 75 0.39 0.79 -8.10
C LYS A 75 0.54 2.31 -8.05
N GLN A 76 -0.35 3.07 -8.70
CA GLN A 76 -0.23 4.52 -8.80
C GLN A 76 -1.57 5.22 -8.59
N THR A 77 -2.61 4.79 -9.28
CA THR A 77 -3.89 5.52 -9.35
C THR A 77 -5.09 4.70 -8.87
N TYR A 78 -5.05 3.37 -8.97
CA TYR A 78 -6.21 2.56 -8.61
C TYR A 78 -5.85 1.22 -7.98
N VAL A 79 -6.83 0.65 -7.27
CA VAL A 79 -6.84 -0.74 -6.83
C VAL A 79 -8.23 -1.31 -7.00
N THR A 80 -8.33 -2.47 -7.63
CA THR A 80 -9.56 -3.25 -7.78
C THR A 80 -9.45 -4.52 -6.98
N MET A 81 -10.40 -4.75 -6.08
CA MET A 81 -10.50 -5.98 -5.28
C MET A 81 -11.69 -6.79 -5.77
N THR A 82 -11.49 -8.09 -5.95
CA THR A 82 -12.51 -9.02 -6.45
C THR A 82 -12.80 -10.11 -5.43
N TRP A 83 -14.09 -10.34 -5.17
CA TRP A 83 -14.59 -11.48 -4.40
C TRP A 83 -15.38 -12.37 -5.33
N ASP A 84 -14.89 -13.58 -5.54
CA ASP A 84 -15.54 -14.62 -6.32
C ASP A 84 -15.97 -15.75 -5.40
N ALA A 85 -17.28 -15.88 -5.18
CA ALA A 85 -17.84 -16.86 -4.26
C ALA A 85 -17.53 -18.31 -4.69
N SER A 86 -17.21 -18.55 -5.97
CA SER A 86 -16.82 -19.88 -6.44
C SER A 86 -15.39 -20.28 -6.02
N LYS A 87 -14.59 -19.32 -5.55
CA LYS A 87 -13.19 -19.51 -5.15
C LYS A 87 -13.00 -19.48 -3.63
N THR A 88 -14.07 -19.47 -2.86
CA THR A 88 -14.05 -19.44 -1.39
C THR A 88 -15.07 -20.42 -0.83
N ASP A 89 -14.84 -20.92 0.38
CA ASP A 89 -15.84 -21.72 1.09
C ASP A 89 -16.97 -20.86 1.71
N ASP A 90 -16.82 -19.54 1.67
CA ASP A 90 -17.81 -18.60 2.19
C ASP A 90 -19.08 -18.59 1.33
N LYS A 91 -20.23 -18.59 2.01
CA LYS A 91 -21.55 -18.52 1.36
C LYS A 91 -22.00 -17.08 1.25
N TYR A 92 -21.60 -16.41 0.17
CA TYR A 92 -22.09 -15.09 -0.18
C TYR A 92 -23.42 -15.17 -0.96
N SER A 93 -24.26 -14.15 -0.83
CA SER A 93 -25.52 -14.03 -1.58
C SER A 93 -25.31 -13.66 -3.06
N PHE A 94 -24.10 -13.22 -3.41
CA PHE A 94 -23.67 -12.88 -4.76
C PHE A 94 -22.66 -13.91 -5.30
N LYS A 95 -22.51 -14.02 -6.61
CA LYS A 95 -21.49 -14.85 -7.27
C LYS A 95 -20.16 -14.14 -7.37
N LYS A 96 -20.18 -12.87 -7.80
CA LYS A 96 -18.97 -12.07 -7.99
C LYS A 96 -19.19 -10.61 -7.62
N ALA A 97 -18.26 -10.04 -6.85
CA ALA A 97 -18.21 -8.61 -6.55
C ALA A 97 -16.84 -8.05 -6.92
N GLU A 98 -16.82 -6.91 -7.62
CA GLU A 98 -15.62 -6.17 -8.00
C GLU A 98 -15.72 -4.73 -7.52
N CYS A 99 -14.76 -4.29 -6.72
CA CYS A 99 -14.73 -2.95 -6.16
C CYS A 99 -13.42 -2.25 -6.53
N THR A 100 -13.52 -1.15 -7.27
CA THR A 100 -12.38 -0.32 -7.67
C THR A 100 -12.34 0.95 -6.85
N LEU A 101 -11.25 1.15 -6.11
CA LEU A 101 -10.90 2.41 -5.48
C LEU A 101 -9.93 3.19 -6.38
N HIS A 102 -10.16 4.50 -6.49
CA HIS A 102 -9.28 5.39 -7.23
C HIS A 102 -8.71 6.47 -6.29
N LEU A 103 -7.40 6.71 -6.37
CA LEU A 103 -6.68 7.60 -5.45
C LEU A 103 -7.19 9.04 -5.53
N THR A 104 -7.40 9.57 -6.73
CA THR A 104 -7.89 10.95 -6.95
C THR A 104 -9.29 11.20 -6.39
N LEU A 105 -10.10 10.13 -6.22
CA LEU A 105 -11.42 10.21 -5.58
C LEU A 105 -11.37 9.98 -4.06
N GLY A 106 -10.24 9.48 -3.53
CA GLY A 106 -10.11 9.09 -2.11
C GLY A 106 -11.10 7.99 -1.70
N GLY A 107 -11.61 7.20 -2.64
CA GLY A 107 -12.67 6.23 -2.36
C GLY A 107 -13.11 5.41 -3.56
N ILE A 108 -14.20 4.66 -3.37
CA ILE A 108 -14.73 3.75 -4.38
C ILE A 108 -15.17 4.55 -5.60
N SER A 109 -14.55 4.23 -6.72
CA SER A 109 -14.85 4.73 -8.06
C SER A 109 -15.88 3.85 -8.77
N LYS A 110 -15.80 2.52 -8.56
CA LYS A 110 -16.70 1.55 -9.17
C LYS A 110 -16.99 0.40 -8.22
N LEU A 111 -18.24 -0.06 -8.18
CA LEU A 111 -18.66 -1.29 -7.52
C LEU A 111 -19.60 -2.04 -8.46
N VAL A 112 -19.25 -3.27 -8.80
CA VAL A 112 -20.06 -4.18 -9.61
C VAL A 112 -20.32 -5.44 -8.80
N ILE A 113 -21.57 -5.89 -8.76
CA ILE A 113 -21.98 -7.14 -8.09
C ILE A 113 -22.86 -7.90 -9.07
N ASP A 114 -22.51 -9.15 -9.38
CA ASP A 114 -23.19 -10.01 -10.34
C ASP A 114 -23.48 -9.30 -11.67
N ASP A 115 -22.42 -8.70 -12.22
CA ASP A 115 -22.43 -7.92 -13.47
C ASP A 115 -23.32 -6.65 -13.43
N LYS A 116 -23.93 -6.34 -12.29
CA LYS A 116 -24.70 -5.12 -12.08
C LYS A 116 -23.84 -4.04 -11.44
N THR A 117 -23.75 -2.89 -12.10
CA THR A 117 -23.05 -1.72 -11.55
C THR A 117 -23.91 -1.07 -10.46
N ILE A 118 -23.37 -1.01 -9.24
CA ILE A 118 -24.02 -0.44 -8.05
C ILE A 118 -23.50 0.98 -7.79
N ILE A 119 -22.20 1.19 -7.99
CA ILE A 119 -21.55 2.49 -7.84
C ILE A 119 -20.72 2.74 -9.10
N GLU A 120 -20.86 3.93 -9.67
CA GLU A 120 -19.96 4.43 -10.71
C GLU A 120 -19.76 5.93 -10.51
N LYS A 121 -18.50 6.35 -10.35
CA LYS A 121 -18.11 7.74 -10.19
C LYS A 121 -17.12 8.10 -11.26
N LYS A 122 -17.30 9.31 -11.81
CA LYS A 122 -16.38 9.85 -12.81
C LYS A 122 -15.03 10.17 -12.19
N VAL A 123 -14.00 9.44 -12.62
CA VAL A 123 -12.61 9.78 -12.34
C VAL A 123 -12.21 10.94 -13.24
N ARG A 124 -11.62 11.99 -12.66
CA ARG A 124 -10.97 13.07 -13.41
C ARG A 124 -9.46 12.84 -13.34
N TYR A 125 -8.81 12.88 -14.49
CA TYR A 125 -7.37 12.74 -14.68
C TYR A 125 -6.73 14.11 -14.82
#